data_AF-X1A7M3-F1
#
_entry.id   AF-X1A7M3-F1
#
_cell.length_a   1.000
_cell.length_b   1.000
_cell.length_c   1.000
_cell.angle_alpha   90.00
_cell.angle_beta   90.00
_cell.angle_gamma   90.00
#
_symmetry.space_group_name_H-M   'P 1'
#
loop_
_entity.id
_entity.type
_entity.pdbx_description
1 polymer ?
#
loop_
_entity_poly.entity_id
_entity_poly.type
_entity_poly.pdbx_seq_one_letter_code
_entity_poly.pdbx_strand_id
1 'polypeptide(L)'
;MAYKIPNLTRFISANPALADVPIGFVKGIPLTPRLALAMLQRGEAVTEVVAVLAAAGMDPIQQDWKLVEDYYIKLLQLPSSPPTIYVIGEEMTLSEALSHIQQRDLIGQQLLRSYQGLTREMARRMR
;
A
#
# COMPACT_ATOMS: atom_id res chain seq x y z
N MET A 1 1.85 -9.10 -7.86
CA MET A 1 1.93 -10.43 -7.22
C MET A 1 3.32 -10.71 -6.61
N ALA A 2 4.43 -10.53 -7.37
CA ALA A 2 5.80 -10.83 -6.89
C ALA A 2 6.27 -10.03 -5.64
N TYR A 3 5.68 -8.87 -5.37
CA TYR A 3 6.05 -7.97 -4.25
C TYR A 3 5.38 -8.32 -2.90
N LYS A 4 4.36 -9.19 -2.89
CA LYS A 4 3.67 -9.60 -1.65
C LYS A 4 4.44 -10.67 -0.89
N ILE A 5 5.06 -11.61 -1.60
CA ILE A 5 5.85 -12.71 -1.01
C ILE A 5 7.06 -12.14 -0.22
N PRO A 6 7.89 -11.22 -0.76
CA PRO A 6 9.01 -10.64 -0.02
C PRO A 6 8.58 -9.85 1.22
N ASN A 7 7.49 -9.09 1.14
CA ASN A 7 7.01 -8.28 2.26
C ASN A 7 6.43 -9.15 3.38
N LEU A 8 5.65 -10.17 3.04
CA LEU A 8 5.12 -11.12 4.01
C LEU A 8 6.25 -11.96 4.64
N THR A 9 7.26 -12.33 3.85
CA THR A 9 8.49 -12.99 4.35
C THR A 9 9.24 -12.11 5.34
N ARG A 10 9.38 -10.81 5.05
CA ARG A 10 10.01 -9.84 5.96
C ARG A 10 9.17 -9.66 7.23
N PHE A 11 7.85 -9.58 7.12
CA PHE A 11 6.96 -9.47 8.28
C PHE A 11 7.11 -10.67 9.22
N ILE A 12 7.11 -11.89 8.68
CA ILE A 12 7.24 -13.13 9.44
C ILE A 12 8.60 -13.20 10.14
N SER A 13 9.68 -12.86 9.45
CA SER A 13 11.04 -12.87 10.04
C SER A 13 11.21 -11.81 11.13
N ALA A 14 10.59 -10.64 10.98
CA ALA A 14 10.63 -9.58 11.99
C ALA A 14 9.69 -9.86 13.19
N ASN A 15 8.62 -10.65 13.00
CA ASN A 15 7.58 -10.89 14.00
C ASN A 15 7.27 -12.39 14.13
N PRO A 16 8.21 -13.22 14.61
CA PRO A 16 8.03 -14.68 14.66
C PRO A 16 6.82 -15.11 15.51
N ALA A 17 6.52 -14.37 16.58
CA ALA A 17 5.36 -14.64 17.44
C ALA A 17 4.00 -14.44 16.74
N LEU A 18 3.95 -13.61 15.69
CA LEU A 18 2.72 -13.34 14.92
C LEU A 18 2.58 -14.26 13.70
N ALA A 19 3.62 -15.02 13.34
CA ALA A 19 3.66 -15.82 12.12
C ALA A 19 2.55 -16.89 12.05
N ASP A 20 2.14 -17.39 13.21
CA ASP A 20 1.20 -18.48 13.38
C ASP A 20 -0.12 -18.04 14.03
N VAL A 21 -0.31 -16.73 14.22
CA VAL A 21 -1.55 -16.15 14.74
C VAL A 21 -2.58 -16.06 13.59
N PRO A 22 -3.82 -16.53 13.77
CA PRO A 22 -4.87 -16.37 12.77
C PRO A 22 -5.20 -14.89 12.50
N ILE A 23 -5.26 -14.53 11.23
CA ILE A 23 -5.54 -13.17 10.74
C ILE A 23 -6.86 -13.07 9.95
N GLY A 24 -7.53 -14.21 9.76
CA GLY A 24 -8.81 -14.31 9.07
C GLY A 24 -9.09 -15.73 8.63
N PHE A 25 -9.96 -15.90 7.63
CA PHE A 25 -10.33 -17.21 7.10
C PHE A 25 -10.34 -17.20 5.57
N VAL A 26 -9.87 -18.31 4.97
CA VAL A 26 -10.01 -18.57 3.54
C VAL A 26 -10.70 -19.92 3.39
N LYS A 27 -11.88 -19.94 2.75
CA LYS A 27 -12.68 -21.16 2.55
C LYS A 27 -12.95 -21.93 3.86
N GLY A 28 -13.19 -21.21 4.96
CA GLY A 28 -13.43 -21.79 6.28
C GLY A 28 -12.18 -22.25 7.05
N ILE A 29 -10.99 -22.14 6.46
CA ILE A 29 -9.72 -22.49 7.11
C ILE A 29 -9.14 -21.21 7.73
N PRO A 30 -8.74 -21.22 9.03
CA PRO A 30 -8.02 -20.10 9.63
C PRO A 30 -6.73 -19.81 8.86
N LEU A 31 -6.61 -18.58 8.36
CA LEU A 31 -5.43 -18.12 7.64
C LEU A 31 -4.45 -17.50 8.63
N THR A 32 -3.21 -18.01 8.67
CA THR A 32 -2.08 -17.40 9.38
C THR A 32 -1.14 -16.73 8.38
N PRO A 33 -0.27 -15.79 8.78
CA PRO A 33 0.75 -15.23 7.90
C PRO A 33 1.64 -16.28 7.22
N ARG A 34 2.05 -17.32 7.95
CA ARG A 34 2.85 -18.42 7.40
C ARG A 34 2.08 -19.23 6.34
N LEU A 35 0.82 -19.54 6.61
CA LEU A 35 -0.03 -20.25 5.65
C LEU A 35 -0.31 -19.38 4.42
N ALA A 36 -0.58 -18.09 4.62
CA ALA A 36 -0.76 -17.12 3.54
C ALA A 36 0.47 -17.06 2.63
N LEU A 37 1.68 -17.03 3.19
CA LEU A 37 2.92 -17.06 2.40
C LEU A 37 3.02 -18.32 1.54
N ALA A 38 2.77 -19.49 2.14
CA ALA A 38 2.81 -20.76 1.43
C ALA A 38 1.77 -20.84 0.29
N MET A 39 0.54 -20.38 0.54
CA MET A 39 -0.52 -20.32 -0.47
C MET A 39 -0.17 -19.37 -1.62
N LEU A 40 0.38 -18.19 -1.31
CA LEU A 40 0.83 -17.22 -2.32
C LEU A 40 1.98 -17.77 -3.17
N GLN A 41 2.93 -18.49 -2.56
CA GLN A 41 4.05 -19.12 -3.28
C GLN A 41 3.57 -20.23 -4.24
N ARG A 42 2.51 -20.96 -3.88
CA ARG A 42 1.89 -21.99 -4.73
C ARG A 42 0.85 -21.45 -5.72
N GLY A 43 0.53 -20.15 -5.66
CA GLY A 43 -0.51 -19.55 -6.50
C GLY A 43 -1.94 -19.98 -6.14
N GLU A 44 -2.16 -20.44 -4.90
CA GLU A 44 -3.45 -20.95 -4.43
C GLU A 44 -4.30 -19.84 -3.78
N ALA A 45 -5.58 -19.74 -4.18
CA ALA A 45 -6.56 -18.80 -3.61
C ALA A 45 -6.00 -17.37 -3.40
N VAL A 46 -5.22 -16.92 -4.39
CA VAL A 46 -4.39 -15.71 -4.26
C VAL A 46 -5.26 -14.49 -3.96
N THR A 47 -6.41 -14.37 -4.63
CA THR A 47 -7.33 -13.24 -4.46
C THR A 47 -7.87 -13.19 -3.03
N GLU A 48 -8.29 -14.33 -2.49
CA GLU A 48 -8.86 -14.45 -1.15
C GLU A 48 -7.79 -14.20 -0.07
N VAL A 49 -6.59 -14.78 -0.23
CA VAL A 49 -5.46 -14.56 0.68
C VAL A 49 -5.07 -13.09 0.71
N VAL A 50 -5.03 -12.44 -0.45
CA VAL A 50 -4.75 -11.00 -0.56
C VAL A 50 -5.82 -10.16 0.14
N ALA A 51 -7.10 -10.48 -0.04
CA ALA A 51 -8.19 -9.77 0.61
C ALA A 51 -8.11 -9.87 2.14
N VAL A 52 -7.80 -11.06 2.68
CA VAL A 52 -7.64 -11.27 4.12
C VAL A 52 -6.42 -10.51 4.66
N LEU A 53 -5.28 -10.57 3.97
CA LEU A 53 -4.10 -9.78 4.35
C LEU A 53 -4.39 -8.28 4.38
N ALA A 54 -5.17 -7.77 3.41
CA ALA A 54 -5.58 -6.37 3.37
C ALA A 54 -6.51 -6.00 4.52
N ALA A 55 -7.51 -6.85 4.82
CA ALA A 55 -8.41 -6.65 5.96
C ALA A 55 -7.66 -6.67 7.31
N ALA A 56 -6.62 -7.51 7.43
CA ALA A 56 -5.75 -7.59 8.60
C ALA A 56 -4.73 -6.43 8.69
N GLY A 57 -4.72 -5.50 7.72
CA GLY A 57 -3.74 -4.42 7.65
C GLY A 57 -2.30 -4.91 7.37
N MET A 58 -2.14 -6.16 6.94
CA MET A 58 -0.87 -6.80 6.60
C MET A 58 -0.55 -6.75 5.10
N ASP A 59 -1.46 -6.20 4.29
CA ASP A 59 -1.13 -5.88 2.92
C ASP A 59 -0.24 -4.63 2.87
N PRO A 60 0.93 -4.66 2.21
CA PRO A 60 1.48 -3.43 1.69
C PRO A 60 0.38 -2.79 0.84
N ILE A 61 -0.09 -1.63 1.28
CA ILE A 61 -1.06 -0.82 0.54
C ILE A 61 -0.64 -0.86 -0.91
N GLN A 62 -1.53 -1.36 -1.78
CA GLN A 62 -1.20 -1.56 -3.19
C GLN A 62 -0.44 -0.30 -3.63
N GLN A 63 0.81 -0.51 -4.06
CA GLN A 63 1.62 0.57 -4.59
C GLN A 63 1.02 0.94 -5.93
N ASP A 64 -0.13 1.58 -5.89
CA ASP A 64 -0.89 1.92 -7.06
C ASP A 64 -0.33 3.24 -7.55
N TRP A 65 0.90 3.13 -8.06
CA TRP A 65 1.67 4.22 -8.63
C TRP A 65 0.82 4.99 -9.64
N LYS A 66 -0.05 4.28 -10.37
CA LYS A 66 -0.98 4.88 -11.32
C LYS A 66 -2.04 5.76 -10.64
N LEU A 67 -2.62 5.34 -9.52
CA LEU A 67 -3.63 6.13 -8.79
C LEU A 67 -3.02 7.37 -8.15
N VAL A 68 -1.83 7.26 -7.56
CA VAL A 68 -1.15 8.45 -7.02
C VAL A 68 -0.72 9.38 -8.15
N GLU A 69 -0.21 8.86 -9.27
CA GLU A 69 0.11 9.68 -10.45
C GLU A 69 -1.12 10.42 -10.97
N ASP A 70 -2.25 9.71 -11.15
CA ASP A 70 -3.52 10.31 -11.61
C ASP A 70 -4.07 11.35 -10.63
N TYR A 71 -3.88 11.14 -9.33
CA TYR A 71 -4.25 12.12 -8.31
C TYR A 71 -3.46 13.43 -8.49
N TYR A 72 -2.13 13.36 -8.64
CA TYR A 72 -1.29 14.54 -8.83
C TYR A 72 -1.53 15.23 -10.18
N ILE A 73 -1.77 14.46 -11.25
CA ILE A 73 -2.19 15.01 -12.55
C ILE A 73 -3.49 15.80 -12.42
N LYS A 74 -4.49 15.26 -11.71
CA LYS A 74 -5.77 15.97 -11.51
C LYS A 74 -5.61 17.23 -10.69
N LEU A 75 -4.74 17.24 -9.67
CA LEU A 75 -4.44 18.45 -8.89
C LEU A 75 -3.83 19.55 -9.75
N LEU A 76 -2.94 19.20 -10.70
CA LEU A 76 -2.36 20.16 -11.66
C LEU A 76 -3.38 20.74 -12.64
N GLN A 77 -4.49 20.04 -12.88
CA GLN A 77 -5.56 20.47 -13.78
C GLN A 77 -6.62 21.33 -13.10
N LEU A 78 -6.55 21.52 -11.77
CA LEU A 78 -7.50 22.37 -11.07
C LEU A 78 -7.28 23.85 -11.46
N PRO A 79 -8.35 24.65 -11.66
CA PRO A 79 -8.26 26.02 -12.14
C PRO A 79 -7.67 27.02 -11.13
N SER A 80 -7.47 26.61 -9.87
CA SER A 80 -6.78 27.37 -8.83
C SER A 80 -5.26 27.23 -8.98
N SER A 81 -4.49 28.23 -8.53
CA SER A 81 -3.03 28.12 -8.46
C SER A 81 -2.65 26.80 -7.75
N PRO A 82 -1.81 25.96 -8.37
CA PRO A 82 -1.50 24.66 -7.83
C PRO A 82 -0.91 24.83 -6.43
N PRO A 83 -1.47 24.19 -5.39
CA PRO A 83 -0.96 24.31 -4.04
C PRO A 83 0.48 23.81 -3.97
N THR A 84 1.34 24.52 -3.23
CA THR A 84 2.65 23.98 -2.87
C THR A 84 2.47 22.83 -1.89
N ILE A 85 3.23 21.75 -2.09
CA ILE A 85 3.17 20.57 -1.25
C ILE A 85 4.38 20.58 -0.32
N TYR A 86 4.12 20.33 0.95
CA TYR A 86 5.15 20.10 1.95
C TYR A 86 5.28 18.60 2.19
N VAL A 87 6.44 18.04 1.84
CA VAL A 87 6.77 16.64 2.14
C VAL A 87 8.08 16.60 2.91
N ILE A 88 8.02 16.11 4.15
CA ILE A 88 9.16 15.87 5.05
C ILE A 88 10.18 17.04 5.06
N GLY A 89 9.70 18.24 5.37
CA GLY A 89 10.56 19.41 5.58
C GLY A 89 11.06 20.08 4.30
N GLU A 90 10.72 19.57 3.12
CA GLU A 90 10.97 20.23 1.84
C GLU A 90 9.67 20.74 1.23
N GLU A 91 9.72 21.98 0.74
CA GLU A 91 8.66 22.60 -0.04
C GLU A 91 8.90 22.28 -1.51
N MET A 92 7.90 21.69 -2.17
CA MET A 92 7.98 21.35 -3.60
C MET A 92 6.66 21.63 -4.31
N THR A 93 6.77 21.89 -5.60
CA THR A 93 5.63 22.05 -6.50
C THR A 93 4.95 20.71 -6.80
N LEU A 94 3.68 20.77 -7.21
CA LEU A 94 2.95 19.60 -7.70
C LEU A 94 3.63 18.90 -8.89
N SER A 95 4.31 19.66 -9.75
CA SER A 95 5.08 19.14 -10.88
C SER A 95 6.32 18.36 -10.45
N GLU A 96 7.05 18.85 -9.45
CA GLU A 96 8.21 18.15 -8.89
C GLU A 96 7.78 16.87 -8.19
N ALA A 97 6.72 16.93 -7.38
CA ALA A 97 6.16 15.76 -6.74
C ALA A 97 5.71 14.69 -7.76
N LEU A 98 5.08 15.10 -8.86
CA LEU A 98 4.71 14.19 -9.96
C LEU A 98 5.95 13.55 -10.59
N SER A 99 7.03 14.31 -10.79
CA SER A 99 8.29 13.76 -11.32
C SER A 99 8.86 12.66 -10.42
N HIS A 100 8.91 12.88 -9.11
CA HIS A 100 9.36 11.88 -8.14
C HIS A 100 8.49 10.61 -8.14
N ILE A 101 7.17 10.78 -8.26
CA ILE A 101 6.21 9.66 -8.39
C ILE A 101 6.48 8.84 -9.66
N GLN A 102 6.71 9.50 -10.80
CA GLN A 102 7.00 8.84 -12.07
C GLN A 102 8.36 8.13 -12.06
N GLN A 103 9.36 8.73 -11.43
CA GLN A 103 10.70 8.16 -11.24
C GLN A 103 10.73 7.03 -10.20
N ARG A 104 9.71 6.95 -9.34
CA ARG A 104 9.56 5.95 -8.25
C ARG A 104 10.74 5.96 -7.27
N ASP A 105 11.35 7.12 -7.08
CA ASP A 105 12.48 7.29 -6.19
C ASP A 105 12.06 7.31 -4.70
N LEU A 106 13.00 7.63 -3.81
CA LEU A 106 12.73 7.66 -2.37
C LEU A 106 11.66 8.71 -1.99
N ILE A 107 11.63 9.86 -2.67
CA ILE A 107 10.64 10.92 -2.45
C ILE A 107 9.29 10.46 -2.99
N GLY A 108 9.25 9.86 -4.19
CA GLY A 108 8.07 9.25 -4.78
C GLY A 108 7.44 8.18 -3.89
N GLN A 109 8.26 7.38 -3.21
CA GLN A 109 7.79 6.39 -2.23
C GLN A 109 7.18 7.05 -0.98
N GLN A 110 7.71 8.18 -0.53
CA GLN A 110 7.12 8.93 0.58
C GLN A 110 5.79 9.56 0.18
N LEU A 111 5.72 10.18 -1.00
CA LEU A 111 4.50 10.75 -1.58
C LEU A 111 3.39 9.68 -1.71
N LEU A 112 3.75 8.50 -2.20
CA LEU A 112 2.84 7.35 -2.26
C LEU A 112 2.32 6.98 -0.86
N ARG A 113 3.18 6.88 0.15
CA ARG A 113 2.75 6.57 1.53
C ARG A 113 1.82 7.64 2.10
N SER A 114 2.08 8.92 1.82
CA SER A 114 1.21 10.02 2.22
C SER A 114 -0.17 9.92 1.57
N TYR A 115 -0.22 9.70 0.25
CA TYR A 115 -1.48 9.46 -0.47
C TYR A 115 -2.27 8.29 0.11
N GLN A 116 -1.58 7.20 0.44
CA GLN A 116 -2.17 6.02 1.06
C GLN A 116 -2.65 6.26 2.50
N GLY A 117 -2.02 7.17 3.24
CA GLY A 117 -2.52 7.65 4.54
C GLY A 117 -3.84 8.40 4.37
N LEU A 118 -3.90 9.32 3.41
CA LEU A 118 -5.08 10.11 3.10
C LEU A 118 -6.28 9.23 2.71
N THR A 119 -6.10 8.27 1.80
CA THR A 119 -7.20 7.40 1.34
C THR A 119 -7.76 6.53 2.46
N ARG A 120 -6.91 6.05 3.38
CA ARG A 120 -7.35 5.32 4.58
C ARG A 120 -8.18 6.19 5.52
N GLU A 121 -7.74 7.43 5.74
CA GLU A 121 -8.47 8.37 6.60
C GLU A 121 -9.84 8.75 5.98
N MET A 122 -9.89 8.97 4.67
CA MET A 122 -11.16 9.20 3.96
C MET A 122 -12.10 8.00 4.10
N ALA A 123 -11.61 6.78 3.85
CA ALA A 123 -12.39 5.57 3.98
C ALA A 123 -12.90 5.35 5.42
N ARG A 124 -12.12 5.73 6.43
CA ARG A 124 -12.53 5.68 7.84
C ARG A 124 -13.70 6.62 8.14
N ARG A 125 -13.71 7.83 7.57
CA ARG A 125 -14.76 8.84 7.79
C ARG A 125 -16.07 8.56 7.06
N MET A 126 -16.03 7.69 6.05
CA MET A 126 -17.20 7.30 5.26
C MET A 126 -17.96 6.11 5.86
N ARG A 127 -17.51 5.56 6.99
CA ARG A 127 -18.21 4.54 7.79
C ARG A 127 -18.83 5.20 9.02
#